data_AF-A0A1U7GKV1-F1
#
_entry.id   AF-A0A1U7GKV1-F1
#
_cell.length_a   1.000
_cell.length_b   1.000
_cell.length_c   1.000
_cell.angle_alpha   90.00
_cell.angle_beta   90.00
_cell.angle_gamma   90.00
#
_symmetry.space_group_name_H-M   'P 1'
#
loop_
_entity.id
_entity.type
_entity.pdbx_description
1 polymer ?
#
loop_
_entity_poly.entity_id
_entity_poly.type
_entity_poly.pdbx_seq_one_letter_code
_entity_poly.pdbx_strand_id
1 'polypeptide(L)'
;MSEAPAEDVPEAGPGEKSGRTSFSLSRRQEAVLPTFTIEGDCRGALARIFETGDDGRLTFGWNGRSLAPAKLDDLISGPVGFCDYLMEGFVFYEIRAEDRTSSCLLNIRGRGSNRDEYIRPHFRHIINLAGLVILAEADDPEITDDIPSRSNPATGPSCLVADVIDAFEAKSAVVAGSVPGLVVVLDAFRPPEPQQYVDRPVVIRTAESEPRFARIGAVRDHGATISFFFQNLTMADVPIGSRVEFEA
;
A
#
# COMPACT_ATOMS: atom_id res chain seq x y z
N MET A 1 13.48 -76.60 -26.85
CA MET A 1 12.58 -75.50 -26.45
C MET A 1 13.19 -74.94 -25.19
N SER A 2 13.90 -73.82 -25.34
CA SER A 2 14.80 -73.27 -24.33
C SER A 2 14.06 -72.34 -23.38
N GLU A 3 14.30 -72.54 -22.09
CA GLU A 3 13.85 -71.70 -20.98
C GLU A 3 14.56 -70.32 -21.03
N ALA A 4 13.80 -69.26 -20.77
CA ALA A 4 14.31 -67.91 -20.57
C ALA A 4 14.29 -67.59 -19.05
N PRO A 5 15.32 -66.92 -18.51
CA PRO A 5 15.44 -66.68 -17.07
C PRO A 5 14.62 -65.46 -16.60
N ALA A 6 14.17 -65.54 -15.36
CA ALA A 6 13.49 -64.49 -14.62
C ALA A 6 14.46 -63.35 -14.26
N GLU A 7 14.05 -62.10 -14.52
CA GLU A 7 14.77 -60.90 -14.09
C GLU A 7 14.38 -60.51 -12.66
N ASP A 8 15.41 -60.25 -11.86
CA ASP A 8 15.40 -59.75 -10.49
C ASP A 8 14.75 -58.37 -10.37
N VAL A 9 13.81 -58.22 -9.45
CA VAL A 9 13.23 -56.93 -9.04
C VAL A 9 13.90 -56.50 -7.73
N PRO A 10 14.58 -55.33 -7.66
CA PRO A 10 15.14 -54.87 -6.40
C PRO A 10 14.07 -54.22 -5.51
N GLU A 11 14.02 -54.67 -4.25
CA GLU A 11 13.30 -54.08 -3.12
C GLU A 11 13.69 -52.62 -2.89
N ALA A 12 12.70 -51.73 -2.91
CA ALA A 12 12.85 -50.37 -2.42
C ALA A 12 12.58 -50.32 -0.90
N GLY A 13 13.64 -50.21 -0.11
CA GLY A 13 13.57 -49.98 1.34
C GLY A 13 13.18 -48.53 1.70
N PRO A 14 12.55 -48.30 2.86
CA PRO A 14 12.06 -46.99 3.28
C PRO A 14 13.19 -46.17 3.92
N GLY A 15 13.53 -45.04 3.30
CA GLY A 15 14.53 -44.09 3.81
C GLY A 15 13.89 -42.75 4.15
N GLU A 16 13.33 -42.65 5.35
CA GLU A 16 12.98 -41.39 6.01
C GLU A 16 14.18 -40.42 6.03
N LYS A 17 14.04 -39.26 5.40
CA LYS A 17 14.68 -38.01 5.86
C LYS A 17 13.66 -36.88 5.76
N SER A 18 12.78 -36.85 6.76
CA SER A 18 11.94 -35.71 7.10
C SER A 18 12.83 -34.56 7.60
N GLY A 19 13.39 -33.82 6.65
CA GLY A 19 13.98 -32.51 6.89
C GLY A 19 12.87 -31.48 7.04
N ARG A 20 12.14 -31.51 8.16
CA ARG A 20 11.33 -30.36 8.59
C ARG A 20 12.29 -29.23 8.93
N THR A 21 12.60 -28.40 7.94
CA THR A 21 12.98 -27.01 8.17
C THR A 21 11.79 -26.34 8.86
N SER A 22 11.82 -26.35 10.19
CA SER A 22 11.02 -25.47 11.01
C SER A 22 11.43 -24.05 10.65
N PHE A 23 10.72 -23.44 9.71
CA PHE A 23 10.68 -21.99 9.60
C PHE A 23 10.10 -21.50 10.93
N SER A 24 10.98 -21.11 11.84
CA SER A 24 10.63 -20.26 12.96
C SER A 24 10.05 -18.99 12.36
N LEU A 25 8.73 -18.91 12.31
CA LEU A 25 7.99 -17.66 12.19
C LEU A 25 8.28 -16.90 13.49
N SER A 26 9.47 -16.28 13.55
CA SER A 26 9.74 -15.19 14.48
C SER A 26 8.53 -14.28 14.42
N ARG A 27 7.83 -14.09 15.55
CA ARG A 27 6.68 -13.19 15.67
C ARG A 27 7.07 -11.88 14.97
N ARG A 28 6.58 -11.68 13.75
CA ARG A 28 6.68 -10.38 13.10
C ARG A 28 5.92 -9.45 14.02
N GLN A 29 6.62 -8.46 14.53
CA GLN A 29 6.03 -7.39 15.32
C GLN A 29 4.88 -6.84 14.50
N GLU A 30 3.66 -7.06 14.98
CA GLU A 30 2.45 -6.67 14.28
C GLU A 30 2.47 -5.15 14.25
N ALA A 31 2.56 -4.58 13.05
CA ALA A 31 2.61 -3.15 12.88
C ALA A 31 1.31 -2.57 13.43
N VAL A 32 1.44 -1.75 14.47
CA VAL A 32 0.34 -0.99 15.06
C VAL A 32 -0.14 -0.01 13.99
N LEU A 33 -1.42 -0.09 13.67
CA LEU A 33 -2.01 0.55 12.50
C LEU A 33 -3.22 1.42 12.89
N PRO A 34 -3.72 2.26 11.97
CA PRO A 34 -4.53 3.41 12.34
C PRO A 34 -5.88 3.04 12.93
N THR A 35 -6.31 3.86 13.88
CA THR A 35 -7.71 3.91 14.33
C THR A 35 -8.36 5.22 13.88
N PHE A 36 -9.56 5.13 13.33
CA PHE A 36 -10.39 6.27 12.92
C PHE A 36 -11.66 6.32 13.77
N THR A 37 -11.93 7.44 14.42
CA THR A 37 -13.26 7.70 15.01
C THR A 37 -14.07 8.52 14.02
N ILE A 38 -15.17 7.97 13.53
CA ILE A 38 -16.02 8.56 12.50
C ILE A 38 -17.33 9.02 13.14
N GLU A 39 -17.77 10.24 12.81
CA GLU A 39 -19.04 10.79 13.30
C GLU A 39 -20.24 10.00 12.78
N GLY A 40 -21.24 9.78 13.65
CA GLY A 40 -22.53 9.19 13.27
C GLY A 40 -22.69 7.73 13.66
N ASP A 41 -23.77 7.11 13.16
CA ASP A 41 -24.10 5.72 13.46
C ASP A 41 -23.15 4.76 12.72
N CYS A 42 -22.67 3.73 13.42
CA CYS A 42 -21.61 2.89 12.87
C CYS A 42 -22.06 2.07 11.66
N ARG A 43 -23.30 1.58 11.67
CA ARG A 43 -23.85 0.84 10.53
C ARG A 43 -23.99 1.72 9.28
N GLY A 44 -24.44 2.96 9.44
CA GLY A 44 -24.55 3.96 8.37
C GLY A 44 -23.19 4.38 7.83
N ALA A 45 -22.20 4.57 8.70
CA ALA A 45 -20.82 4.83 8.27
C ALA A 45 -20.25 3.66 7.46
N LEU A 46 -20.39 2.42 7.95
CA LEU A 46 -19.93 1.22 7.25
C LEU A 46 -20.64 1.05 5.90
N ALA A 47 -21.94 1.27 5.83
CA ALA A 47 -22.71 1.15 4.59
C ALA A 47 -22.36 2.20 3.52
N ARG A 48 -21.67 3.29 3.91
CA ARG A 48 -21.15 4.29 2.98
C ARG A 48 -19.72 4.00 2.52
N ILE A 49 -18.94 3.29 3.33
CA ILE A 49 -17.55 2.94 3.02
C ILE A 49 -17.50 1.64 2.19
N PHE A 50 -18.32 0.67 2.54
CA PHE A 50 -18.28 -0.69 2.02
C PHE A 50 -19.52 -1.02 1.19
N GLU A 51 -19.29 -1.72 0.09
CA GLU A 51 -20.32 -2.30 -0.77
C GLU A 51 -20.24 -3.84 -0.69
N THR A 52 -21.35 -4.53 -0.94
CA THR A 52 -21.33 -5.99 -1.10
C THR A 52 -21.30 -6.32 -2.58
N GLY A 53 -20.21 -6.93 -3.04
CA GLY A 53 -20.09 -7.42 -4.42
C GLY A 53 -20.97 -8.64 -4.69
N ASP A 54 -21.13 -8.98 -5.96
CA ASP A 54 -21.99 -10.09 -6.42
C ASP A 54 -21.60 -11.46 -5.84
N ASP A 55 -20.34 -11.62 -5.42
CA ASP A 55 -19.83 -12.85 -4.81
C ASP A 55 -19.96 -12.87 -3.28
N GLY A 56 -20.68 -11.90 -2.71
CA GLY A 56 -20.94 -11.78 -1.28
C GLY A 56 -19.76 -11.27 -0.47
N ARG A 57 -18.71 -10.75 -1.11
CA ARG A 57 -17.58 -10.12 -0.44
C ARG A 57 -17.81 -8.62 -0.25
N LEU A 58 -17.24 -8.09 0.82
CA LEU A 58 -17.19 -6.64 1.00
C LEU A 58 -16.11 -6.06 0.10
N THR A 59 -16.44 -4.97 -0.57
CA THR A 59 -15.53 -4.18 -1.40
C THR A 59 -15.54 -2.72 -0.96
N PHE A 60 -14.44 -2.00 -1.17
CA PHE A 60 -14.36 -0.56 -0.97
C PHE A 60 -13.23 0.04 -1.80
N GLY A 61 -13.28 1.35 -2.01
CA GLY A 61 -12.30 2.04 -2.83
C GLY A 61 -12.21 1.42 -4.22
N TRP A 62 -10.98 1.33 -4.77
CA TRP A 62 -10.78 0.78 -6.11
C TRP A 62 -10.56 -0.74 -6.11
N ASN A 63 -9.79 -1.25 -5.16
CA ASN A 63 -9.32 -2.65 -5.16
C ASN A 63 -9.51 -3.37 -3.81
N GLY A 64 -9.98 -2.68 -2.77
CA GLY A 64 -10.15 -3.25 -1.45
C GLY A 64 -11.23 -4.32 -1.47
N ARG A 65 -10.89 -5.54 -1.06
CA ARG A 65 -11.83 -6.68 -1.06
C ARG A 65 -11.59 -7.63 0.09
N SER A 66 -12.65 -8.09 0.73
CA SER A 66 -12.56 -9.05 1.83
C SER A 66 -12.02 -10.39 1.35
N LEU A 67 -11.26 -11.09 2.19
CA LEU A 67 -10.62 -12.38 1.86
C LEU A 67 -11.60 -13.55 1.78
N ALA A 68 -12.79 -13.40 2.36
CA ALA A 68 -13.92 -14.33 2.28
C ALA A 68 -15.24 -13.53 2.17
N PRO A 69 -16.35 -14.16 1.77
CA PRO A 69 -17.67 -13.53 1.87
C PRO A 69 -17.92 -12.98 3.27
N ALA A 70 -18.42 -11.75 3.35
CA ALA A 70 -18.57 -11.01 4.60
C ALA A 70 -19.71 -9.98 4.45
N LYS A 71 -20.29 -9.59 5.58
CA LYS A 71 -21.33 -8.56 5.72
C LYS A 71 -20.83 -7.45 6.62
N LEU A 72 -21.49 -6.29 6.57
CA LEU A 72 -21.16 -5.16 7.45
C LEU A 72 -21.21 -5.55 8.94
N ASP A 73 -22.15 -6.41 9.33
CA ASP A 73 -22.29 -6.91 10.69
C ASP A 73 -21.09 -7.76 11.15
N ASP A 74 -20.37 -8.37 10.21
CA ASP A 74 -19.17 -9.16 10.53
C ASP A 74 -18.03 -8.24 10.99
N LEU A 75 -17.94 -7.02 10.45
CA LEU A 75 -16.96 -6.00 10.89
C LEU A 75 -17.19 -5.57 12.34
N ILE A 76 -18.45 -5.52 12.79
CA ILE A 76 -18.80 -5.19 14.18
C ILE A 76 -18.55 -6.39 15.10
N SER A 77 -18.85 -7.59 14.61
CA SER A 77 -18.72 -8.84 15.36
C SER A 77 -17.26 -9.27 15.56
N GLY A 78 -16.35 -8.88 14.66
CA GLY A 78 -14.94 -9.22 14.74
C GLY A 78 -14.10 -8.65 13.61
N PRO A 79 -12.78 -8.95 13.62
CA PRO A 79 -11.91 -8.56 12.52
C PRO A 79 -12.23 -9.33 11.24
N VAL A 80 -12.34 -8.61 10.12
CA VAL A 80 -12.48 -9.16 8.77
C VAL A 80 -11.20 -8.88 8.00
N GLY A 81 -10.62 -9.91 7.37
CA GLY A 81 -9.42 -9.77 6.56
C GLY A 81 -9.72 -9.22 5.17
N PHE A 82 -8.84 -8.34 4.68
CA PHE A 82 -8.89 -7.72 3.36
C PHE A 82 -7.58 -7.89 2.60
N CYS A 83 -7.69 -7.85 1.28
CA CYS A 83 -6.60 -7.65 0.34
C CYS A 83 -6.89 -6.39 -0.46
N ASP A 84 -5.87 -5.59 -0.68
CA ASP A 84 -5.95 -4.35 -1.45
C ASP A 84 -4.69 -4.16 -2.28
N TYR A 85 -4.75 -3.35 -3.33
CA TYR A 85 -3.61 -3.02 -4.17
C TYR A 85 -3.17 -1.59 -3.91
N LEU A 86 -2.12 -1.44 -3.09
CA LEU A 86 -1.55 -0.16 -2.68
C LEU A 86 -0.08 -0.13 -3.09
N MET A 87 0.37 0.99 -3.68
CA MET A 87 1.79 1.21 -4.00
C MET A 87 2.41 0.07 -4.81
N GLU A 88 1.73 -0.23 -5.91
CA GLU A 88 2.07 -1.28 -6.87
C GLU A 88 2.28 -2.68 -6.27
N GLY A 89 1.64 -2.96 -5.14
CA GLY A 89 1.68 -4.27 -4.50
C GLY A 89 0.40 -4.59 -3.77
N PHE A 90 0.19 -5.88 -3.54
CA PHE A 90 -0.90 -6.33 -2.69
C PHE A 90 -0.54 -6.17 -1.22
N VAL A 91 -1.46 -5.57 -0.46
CA VAL A 91 -1.37 -5.37 0.99
C VAL A 91 -2.53 -6.12 1.65
N PHE A 92 -2.22 -6.78 2.76
CA PHE A 92 -3.19 -7.56 3.52
C PHE A 92 -3.29 -6.98 4.91
N TYR A 93 -4.52 -6.73 5.35
CA TYR A 93 -4.82 -6.16 6.66
C TYR A 93 -6.19 -6.64 7.14
N GLU A 94 -6.48 -6.40 8.40
CA GLU A 94 -7.76 -6.70 9.04
C GLU A 94 -8.46 -5.41 9.41
N ILE A 95 -9.79 -5.39 9.29
CA ILE A 95 -10.63 -4.27 9.67
C ILE A 95 -11.63 -4.75 10.70
N ARG A 96 -11.80 -3.97 11.77
CA ARG A 96 -12.85 -4.16 12.77
C ARG A 96 -13.52 -2.82 13.03
N ALA A 97 -14.83 -2.86 13.23
CA ALA A 97 -15.62 -1.73 13.66
C ALA A 97 -16.09 -1.92 15.11
N GLU A 98 -16.16 -0.83 15.87
CA GLU A 98 -16.80 -0.78 17.17
C GLU A 98 -17.90 0.28 17.12
N ASP A 99 -19.12 -0.15 17.41
CA ASP A 99 -20.27 0.73 17.48
C ASP A 99 -20.25 1.48 18.82
N ARG A 100 -20.16 2.81 18.75
CA ARG A 100 -20.24 3.70 19.91
C ARG A 100 -21.47 4.58 19.77
N THR A 101 -21.99 5.05 20.90
CA THR A 101 -23.29 5.75 20.99
C THR A 101 -23.51 6.86 19.97
N SER A 102 -22.46 7.56 19.53
CA SER A 102 -22.52 8.65 18.55
C SER A 102 -21.38 8.63 17.53
N SER A 103 -20.67 7.51 17.40
CA SER A 103 -19.53 7.40 16.49
C SER A 103 -19.24 5.95 16.12
N CYS A 104 -18.57 5.74 15.01
CA CYS A 104 -18.01 4.45 14.62
C CYS A 104 -16.50 4.47 14.81
N LEU A 105 -15.96 3.54 15.59
CA LEU A 105 -14.51 3.34 15.64
C LEU A 105 -14.12 2.31 14.58
N LEU A 106 -13.26 2.69 13.63
CA LEU A 106 -12.69 1.78 12.65
C LEU A 106 -11.24 1.49 13.03
N ASN A 107 -10.95 0.27 13.44
CA ASN A 107 -9.60 -0.21 13.73
C ASN A 107 -9.10 -1.03 12.53
N ILE A 108 -7.92 -0.67 12.03
CA ILE A 108 -7.30 -1.38 10.90
C ILE A 108 -5.95 -1.90 11.38
N ARG A 109 -5.65 -3.16 11.05
CA ARG A 109 -4.44 -3.85 11.50
C ARG A 109 -3.66 -4.45 10.34
N GLY A 110 -2.42 -4.00 10.19
CA GLY A 110 -1.50 -4.44 9.15
C GLY A 110 -0.94 -5.82 9.45
N ARG A 111 -0.27 -6.41 8.46
CA ARG A 111 0.42 -7.70 8.62
C ARG A 111 1.95 -7.58 8.66
N GLY A 112 2.45 -6.38 8.93
CA GLY A 112 3.87 -6.07 9.00
C GLY A 112 4.51 -6.03 7.61
N SER A 113 3.81 -5.48 6.63
CA SER A 113 4.36 -5.20 5.30
C SER A 113 5.06 -3.84 5.30
N ASN A 114 6.06 -3.66 4.44
CA ASN A 114 6.65 -2.34 4.19
C ASN A 114 5.65 -1.34 3.57
N ARG A 115 4.47 -1.81 3.15
CA ARG A 115 3.40 -0.98 2.60
C ARG A 115 2.31 -0.61 3.61
N ASP A 116 2.42 -1.10 4.85
CA ASP A 116 1.38 -0.86 5.86
C ASP A 116 1.24 0.65 6.19
N GLU A 117 2.31 1.42 6.01
CA GLU A 117 2.31 2.89 6.17
C GLU A 117 1.32 3.61 5.25
N TYR A 118 0.97 3.01 4.11
CA TYR A 118 0.04 3.59 3.13
C TYR A 118 -1.44 3.32 3.45
N ILE A 119 -1.73 2.41 4.39
CA ILE A 119 -3.11 2.09 4.77
C ILE A 119 -3.80 3.30 5.40
N ARG A 120 -3.12 4.03 6.30
CA ARG A 120 -3.68 5.22 6.97
C ARG A 120 -4.13 6.29 5.98
N PRO A 121 -3.27 6.84 5.10
CA PRO A 121 -3.70 7.88 4.19
C PRO A 121 -4.74 7.36 3.16
N HIS A 122 -4.71 6.05 2.82
CA HIS A 122 -5.72 5.43 1.97
C HIS A 122 -7.11 5.40 2.62
N PHE A 123 -7.23 4.93 3.86
CA PHE A 123 -8.51 4.91 4.56
C PHE A 123 -9.05 6.30 4.85
N ARG A 124 -8.18 7.25 5.22
CA ARG A 124 -8.57 8.66 5.34
C ARG A 124 -9.24 9.16 4.05
N HIS A 125 -8.64 8.85 2.90
CA HIS A 125 -9.20 9.24 1.61
C HIS A 125 -10.56 8.59 1.35
N ILE A 126 -10.71 7.28 1.59
CA ILE A 126 -11.99 6.57 1.41
C ILE A 126 -13.09 7.15 2.31
N ILE A 127 -12.80 7.38 3.59
CA ILE A 127 -13.77 7.95 4.55
C ILE A 127 -14.22 9.34 4.09
N ASN A 128 -13.28 10.18 3.63
CA ASN A 128 -13.62 11.51 3.10
C ASN A 128 -14.46 11.43 1.81
N LEU A 129 -14.14 10.51 0.89
CA LEU A 129 -14.93 10.29 -0.32
C LEU A 129 -16.35 9.82 -0.01
N ALA A 130 -16.54 9.04 1.05
CA ALA A 130 -17.85 8.63 1.56
C ALA A 130 -18.65 9.78 2.21
N GLY A 131 -18.09 11.00 2.26
CA GLY A 131 -18.73 12.17 2.87
C GLY A 131 -18.89 12.04 4.39
N LEU A 132 -17.99 11.29 5.02
CA LEU A 132 -17.99 11.06 6.46
C LEU A 132 -16.98 11.99 7.15
N VAL A 133 -17.25 12.35 8.40
CA VAL A 133 -16.39 13.23 9.20
C VAL A 133 -15.52 12.38 10.13
N ILE A 134 -14.21 12.54 10.03
CA ILE A 134 -13.25 11.95 10.97
C ILE A 134 -13.13 12.86 12.18
N LEU A 135 -13.59 12.39 13.34
CA LEU A 135 -13.51 13.10 14.62
C LEU A 135 -12.12 13.01 15.25
N ALA A 136 -11.46 11.86 15.11
CA ALA A 136 -10.13 11.63 15.63
C ALA A 136 -9.40 10.54 14.83
N GLU A 137 -8.08 10.68 14.78
CA GLU A 137 -7.17 9.65 14.31
C GLU A 137 -6.14 9.37 15.39
N ALA A 138 -5.84 8.11 15.62
CA ALA A 138 -4.80 7.69 16.54
C ALA A 138 -3.97 6.56 15.91
N ASP A 139 -2.70 6.46 16.29
CA ASP A 139 -2.04 5.17 16.39
C ASP A 139 -2.61 4.48 17.64
N ASP A 140 -2.89 3.17 17.61
CA ASP A 140 -3.45 2.46 18.77
C ASP A 140 -2.62 2.81 20.04
N PRO A 141 -3.24 3.33 21.13
CA PRO A 141 -2.52 4.09 22.17
C PRO A 141 -1.61 3.28 23.12
N GLU A 142 -1.14 2.09 22.76
CA GLU A 142 -0.24 1.35 23.66
C GLU A 142 1.23 1.77 23.61
N ILE A 143 1.70 2.57 22.64
CA ILE A 143 3.08 3.10 22.68
C ILE A 143 3.15 4.49 22.02
N THR A 144 3.10 5.55 22.83
CA THR A 144 3.45 6.91 22.40
C THR A 144 4.94 7.17 22.68
N ASP A 145 5.75 7.30 21.63
CA ASP A 145 6.99 8.07 21.67
C ASP A 145 6.98 9.10 20.54
N ASP A 146 7.32 10.34 20.90
CA ASP A 146 7.21 11.58 20.13
C ASP A 146 7.96 11.57 18.77
N ILE A 147 7.28 12.05 17.71
CA ILE A 147 7.94 12.53 16.49
C ILE A 147 7.46 13.97 16.19
N PRO A 148 8.37 14.95 15.99
CA PRO A 148 8.01 16.35 15.84
C PRO A 148 7.46 16.70 14.44
N SER A 149 6.37 17.47 14.44
CA SER A 149 5.72 18.06 13.27
C SER A 149 6.60 19.14 12.60
N ARG A 150 6.74 19.09 11.28
CA ARG A 150 7.36 20.17 10.48
C ARG A 150 6.29 20.95 9.72
N SER A 151 6.33 22.27 9.86
CA SER A 151 5.48 23.25 9.18
C SER A 151 6.06 23.68 7.83
N ASN A 152 5.21 23.80 6.80
CA ASN A 152 5.55 24.40 5.50
C ASN A 152 5.35 25.92 5.48
N PRO A 153 6.28 26.73 4.93
CA PRO A 153 6.05 28.14 4.62
C PRO A 153 5.55 28.38 3.17
N ALA A 154 4.95 29.55 2.96
CA ALA A 154 4.10 29.91 1.83
C ALA A 154 4.80 30.50 0.57
N THR A 155 4.16 30.19 -0.57
CA THR A 155 4.03 30.84 -1.90
C THR A 155 4.90 32.03 -2.34
N GLY A 156 5.75 31.77 -3.34
CA GLY A 156 6.00 32.62 -4.52
C GLY A 156 5.63 31.84 -5.81
N PRO A 157 5.94 32.30 -7.05
CA PRO A 157 5.88 31.43 -8.23
C PRO A 157 7.03 30.42 -8.13
N SER A 158 6.83 29.46 -7.23
CA SER A 158 7.85 28.54 -6.77
C SER A 158 7.89 27.38 -7.74
N CYS A 159 9.08 27.16 -8.32
CA CYS A 159 9.52 25.82 -8.67
C CYS A 159 9.03 24.88 -7.57
N LEU A 160 8.10 23.98 -7.90
CA LEU A 160 7.57 23.05 -6.91
C LEU A 160 8.69 22.08 -6.60
N VAL A 161 8.99 21.89 -5.32
CA VAL A 161 10.04 20.97 -4.87
C VAL A 161 9.39 19.97 -3.95
N ALA A 162 9.67 18.69 -4.19
CA ALA A 162 9.20 17.59 -3.35
C ALA A 162 10.31 16.58 -3.12
N ASP A 163 10.37 16.02 -1.92
CA ASP A 163 11.32 14.98 -1.54
C ASP A 163 10.77 13.60 -1.93
N VAL A 164 11.64 12.71 -2.40
CA VAL A 164 11.32 11.31 -2.69
C VAL A 164 11.21 10.55 -1.37
N ILE A 165 10.02 10.04 -1.08
CA ILE A 165 9.76 9.24 0.14
C ILE A 165 9.77 7.74 -0.13
N ASP A 166 9.51 7.33 -1.37
CA ASP A 166 9.58 5.92 -1.79
C ASP A 166 9.92 5.82 -3.28
N ALA A 167 10.55 4.73 -3.66
CA ALA A 167 10.88 4.44 -5.05
C ALA A 167 11.02 2.94 -5.29
N PHE A 168 10.54 2.47 -6.44
CA PHE A 168 10.70 1.08 -6.84
C PHE A 168 10.78 0.94 -8.36
N GLU A 169 11.55 -0.04 -8.82
CA GLU A 169 11.78 -0.27 -10.24
C GLU A 169 10.62 -1.06 -10.86
N ALA A 170 9.92 -0.43 -11.81
CA ALA A 170 8.94 -1.08 -12.63
C ALA A 170 9.67 -1.90 -13.70
N LYS A 171 9.68 -3.22 -13.52
CA LYS A 171 10.20 -4.16 -14.53
C LYS A 171 9.24 -4.25 -15.71
N SER A 172 9.76 -4.45 -16.91
CA SER A 172 9.02 -4.60 -18.17
C SER A 172 7.94 -5.70 -18.18
N ALA A 173 7.90 -6.57 -17.16
CA ALA A 173 7.04 -7.74 -17.07
C ALA A 173 5.63 -7.48 -16.51
N VAL A 174 5.31 -6.28 -16.02
CA VAL A 174 3.98 -6.02 -15.42
C VAL A 174 2.89 -5.84 -16.48
N VAL A 175 3.25 -5.41 -17.70
CA VAL A 175 2.38 -5.40 -18.88
C VAL A 175 3.26 -5.63 -20.11
N ALA A 176 2.90 -6.58 -20.98
CA ALA A 176 3.65 -6.82 -22.22
C ALA A 176 3.74 -5.52 -23.05
N GLY A 177 4.95 -4.95 -23.13
CA GLY A 177 5.22 -3.70 -23.85
C GLY A 177 5.69 -2.52 -22.99
N SER A 178 5.76 -2.66 -21.65
CA SER A 178 6.25 -1.59 -20.78
C SER A 178 7.78 -1.45 -20.82
N VAL A 179 8.26 -0.22 -21.02
CA VAL A 179 9.69 0.14 -20.91
C VAL A 179 10.10 0.09 -19.43
N PRO A 180 11.26 -0.49 -19.07
CA PRO A 180 11.78 -0.42 -17.71
C PRO A 180 11.91 1.03 -17.22
N GLY A 181 11.65 1.24 -15.93
CA GLY A 181 11.83 2.55 -15.33
C GLY A 181 11.61 2.54 -13.84
N LEU A 182 11.56 3.74 -13.29
CA LEU A 182 11.42 3.97 -11.86
C LEU A 182 10.08 4.61 -11.56
N VAL A 183 9.36 4.06 -10.59
CA VAL A 183 8.22 4.72 -9.99
C VAL A 183 8.70 5.38 -8.69
N VAL A 184 8.37 6.65 -8.55
CA VAL A 184 8.81 7.51 -7.45
C VAL A 184 7.57 8.10 -6.78
N VAL A 185 7.58 8.13 -5.46
CA VAL A 185 6.53 8.73 -4.65
C VAL A 185 7.12 9.90 -3.89
N LEU A 186 6.40 11.02 -3.96
CA LEU A 186 6.87 12.29 -3.43
C LEU A 186 6.13 12.62 -2.13
N ASP A 187 6.82 13.29 -1.21
CA ASP A 187 6.23 13.82 0.02
C ASP A 187 5.09 14.79 -0.31
N ALA A 188 3.99 14.74 0.45
CA ALA A 188 2.83 15.66 0.45
C ALA A 188 2.42 16.34 -0.89
N PHE A 189 2.79 15.77 -2.03
CA PHE A 189 2.68 16.41 -3.34
C PHE A 189 1.29 16.13 -3.83
N ARG A 190 0.43 17.15 -3.77
CA ARG A 190 -0.99 17.05 -4.10
C ARG A 190 -1.39 18.13 -5.09
N PRO A 191 -0.90 18.09 -6.33
CA PRO A 191 -1.40 18.99 -7.36
C PRO A 191 -2.90 18.71 -7.61
N PRO A 192 -3.70 19.76 -7.88
CA PRO A 192 -5.12 19.62 -8.19
C PRO A 192 -5.36 18.82 -9.49
N GLU A 193 -4.39 18.83 -10.41
CA GLU A 193 -4.44 18.07 -11.67
C GLU A 193 -3.11 17.32 -11.86
N PRO A 194 -2.95 16.08 -11.35
CA PRO A 194 -1.69 15.34 -11.44
C PRO A 194 -1.26 15.02 -12.87
N GLN A 195 -2.23 14.83 -13.78
CA GLN A 195 -1.95 14.47 -15.18
C GLN A 195 -1.28 15.60 -15.98
N GLN A 196 -1.35 16.86 -15.52
CA GLN A 196 -0.68 17.98 -16.19
C GLN A 196 0.86 17.88 -16.16
N TYR A 197 1.39 16.99 -15.32
CA TYR A 197 2.82 16.77 -15.14
C TYR A 197 3.39 15.70 -16.07
N VAL A 198 2.55 14.95 -16.79
CA VAL A 198 3.04 14.02 -17.83
C VAL A 198 3.82 14.80 -18.88
N ASP A 199 4.95 14.23 -19.30
CA ASP A 199 5.96 14.84 -20.17
C ASP A 199 6.60 16.12 -19.64
N ARG A 200 6.35 16.58 -18.41
CA ARG A 200 7.04 17.75 -17.88
C ARG A 200 8.51 17.44 -17.57
N PRO A 201 9.43 18.38 -17.88
CA PRO A 201 10.81 18.27 -17.41
C PRO A 201 10.86 18.48 -15.90
N VAL A 202 11.75 17.72 -15.26
CA VAL A 202 12.08 17.89 -13.84
C VAL A 202 13.58 17.82 -13.65
N VAL A 203 14.05 18.45 -12.58
CA VAL A 203 15.42 18.34 -12.10
C VAL A 203 15.42 17.50 -10.84
N ILE A 204 16.20 16.42 -10.86
CA ILE A 204 16.38 15.51 -9.73
C ILE A 204 17.73 15.83 -9.09
N ARG A 205 17.73 16.14 -7.79
CA ARG A 205 18.93 16.41 -7.00
C ARG A 205 19.10 15.37 -5.93
N THR A 206 20.29 14.77 -5.88
CA THR A 206 20.72 13.90 -4.78
C THR A 206 21.70 14.68 -3.89
N ALA A 207 22.02 14.17 -2.70
CA ALA A 207 22.96 14.84 -1.79
C ALA A 207 24.41 14.87 -2.31
N GLU A 208 24.79 13.92 -3.17
CA GLU A 208 26.18 13.64 -3.52
C GLU A 208 26.46 13.67 -5.03
N SER A 209 25.47 13.99 -5.88
CA SER A 209 25.60 13.93 -7.33
C SER A 209 25.24 15.24 -8.02
N GLU A 210 25.76 15.40 -9.25
CA GLU A 210 25.29 16.43 -10.17
C GLU A 210 23.77 16.29 -10.43
N PRO A 211 23.04 17.40 -10.63
CA PRO A 211 21.62 17.37 -10.95
C PRO A 211 21.35 16.56 -12.22
N ARG A 212 20.30 15.74 -12.18
CA ARG A 212 19.85 14.94 -13.32
C ARG A 212 18.57 15.53 -13.89
N PHE A 213 18.51 15.62 -15.22
CA PHE A 213 17.32 16.08 -15.93
C PHE A 213 16.53 14.87 -16.41
N ALA A 214 15.25 14.84 -16.11
CA ALA A 214 14.35 13.76 -16.51
C ALA A 214 13.02 14.32 -17.02
N ARG A 215 12.22 13.46 -17.67
CA ARG A 215 10.83 13.76 -18.00
C ARG A 215 9.93 12.73 -17.35
N ILE A 216 8.78 13.18 -16.87
CA ILE A 216 7.77 12.32 -16.26
C ILE A 216 7.07 11.55 -17.37
N GLY A 217 7.22 10.22 -17.39
CA GLY A 217 6.59 9.36 -18.40
C GLY A 217 5.13 9.04 -18.08
N ALA A 218 4.76 8.97 -16.80
CA ALA A 218 3.37 8.81 -16.40
C ALA A 218 3.17 9.32 -14.96
N VAL A 219 1.92 9.67 -14.64
CA VAL A 219 1.49 10.02 -13.29
C VAL A 219 0.30 9.14 -12.92
N ARG A 220 0.33 8.55 -11.73
CA ARG A 220 -0.80 7.79 -11.18
C ARG A 220 -1.22 8.40 -9.86
N ASP A 221 -2.50 8.73 -9.79
CA ASP A 221 -3.15 9.16 -8.56
C ASP A 221 -3.70 7.92 -7.84
N HIS A 222 -3.24 7.70 -6.62
CA HIS A 222 -3.71 6.61 -5.75
C HIS A 222 -4.60 7.15 -4.62
N GLY A 223 -5.09 8.39 -4.75
CA GLY A 223 -5.96 9.13 -3.82
C GLY A 223 -5.22 9.68 -2.59
N ALA A 224 -4.50 8.80 -1.90
CA ALA A 224 -3.69 9.14 -0.73
C ALA A 224 -2.35 9.79 -1.09
N THR A 225 -1.80 9.39 -2.23
CA THR A 225 -0.48 9.75 -2.74
C THR A 225 -0.49 9.71 -4.26
N ILE A 226 0.50 10.36 -4.86
CA ILE A 226 0.70 10.38 -6.31
C ILE A 226 2.06 9.78 -6.61
N SER A 227 2.11 8.85 -7.55
CA SER A 227 3.36 8.29 -8.05
C SER A 227 3.69 8.81 -9.45
N PHE A 228 4.97 9.01 -9.68
CA PHE A 228 5.56 9.51 -10.91
C PHE A 228 6.44 8.43 -11.50
N PHE A 229 6.21 8.10 -12.77
CA PHE A 229 7.03 7.14 -13.49
C PHE A 229 8.07 7.87 -14.34
N PHE A 230 9.32 7.43 -14.26
CA PHE A 230 10.44 7.91 -15.05
C PHE A 230 11.02 6.77 -15.87
N GLN A 231 11.07 6.94 -17.19
CA GLN A 231 11.67 5.95 -18.08
C GLN A 231 13.20 5.93 -17.92
N ASN A 232 13.79 4.74 -18.00
CA ASN A 232 15.25 4.53 -17.97
C ASN A 232 15.98 5.07 -16.73
N LEU A 233 15.26 5.36 -15.63
CA LEU A 233 15.85 5.61 -14.33
C LEU A 233 15.79 4.35 -13.46
N THR A 234 16.72 4.26 -12.52
CA THR A 234 16.83 3.20 -11.53
C THR A 234 16.87 3.78 -10.12
N MET A 235 16.73 2.93 -9.09
CA MET A 235 16.86 3.40 -7.70
C MET A 235 18.25 3.97 -7.39
N ALA A 236 19.29 3.59 -8.14
CA ALA A 236 20.62 4.17 -8.01
C ALA A 236 20.69 5.63 -8.52
N ASP A 237 19.82 6.00 -9.46
CA ASP A 237 19.76 7.35 -10.01
C ASP A 237 18.93 8.29 -9.13
N VAL A 238 17.91 7.75 -8.46
CA VAL A 238 16.97 8.50 -7.60
C VAL A 238 16.77 7.74 -6.28
N PRO A 239 17.75 7.78 -5.36
CA PRO A 239 17.58 7.20 -4.04
C PRO A 239 16.50 7.93 -3.23
N ILE A 240 15.92 7.24 -2.25
CA ILE A 240 15.02 7.86 -1.27
C ILE A 240 15.73 9.04 -0.58
N GLY A 241 15.02 10.16 -0.41
CA GLY A 241 15.57 11.43 0.07
C GLY A 241 16.12 12.35 -1.03
N SER A 242 16.07 11.94 -2.31
CA SER A 242 16.33 12.84 -3.44
C SER A 242 15.26 13.93 -3.52
N ARG A 243 15.60 15.09 -4.09
CA ARG A 243 14.66 16.18 -4.40
C ARG A 243 14.27 16.19 -5.85
N VAL A 244 12.98 16.35 -6.12
CA VAL A 244 12.43 16.56 -7.46
C VAL A 244 11.92 17.99 -7.56
N GLU A 245 12.50 18.75 -8.48
CA GLU A 245 12.15 20.13 -8.79
C GLU A 245 11.36 20.16 -10.10
N PHE A 246 10.12 20.62 -10.05
CA PHE A 246 9.26 20.78 -11.22
C PHE A 246 9.45 22.17 -11.81
N GLU A 247 9.87 22.23 -13.07
CA GLU A 247 9.94 23.50 -13.80
C GLU A 247 8.52 24.10 -13.94
N ALA A 248 8.44 25.43 -13.78
CA ALA A 248 7.18 26.19 -13.80
C ALA A 248 6.54 26.24 -15.20
#